data_AF-A0A7S1YG51-F1
#
_entry.id   AF-A0A7S1YG51-F1
#
_cell.length_a   1.000
_cell.length_b   1.000
_cell.length_c   1.000
_cell.angle_alpha   90.00
_cell.angle_beta   90.00
_cell.angle_gamma   90.00
#
_symmetry.space_group_name_H-M   'P 1'
#
loop_
_entity.id
_entity.type
_entity.pdbx_description
1 polymer ?
#
loop_
_entity_poly.entity_id
_entity_poly.type
_entity_poly.pdbx_seq_one_letter_code
_entity_poly.pdbx_strand_id
1 'polypeptide(L)'
;PLPFVLRFPPRLRFLTTMAKKTKQKTKRSQSAGPAGAAVPVIGTVGGTDDPFLEKELKKLHFMLADNLLPELVDARATPEAGSGTGEVTVALLSWPGERFQHLREGGRQAPGCVFLVSSPTWLSKSDDGKTLHLHQGISMDAAGAATWRAFDPPRLVTYMANFMSAGATAGERDIDVSDARLETPQSQSSPLEEMLGDKVLTRVVLARANISVPLSIALLYRAKRGYPSMEGTPVRALSLTDVDILSTSVKVRKFVKSFIAELQHQLGDLARCVVKPSGPRWMGSAGVTFHKSNDLAGILDAIIALGKRLYEGDAILVEEFAPTFDPHDVLRGRDLALAAVLNPLSVTESERVGDALVMLQKQAKLERARRRRRN
;
A
#
# COMPACT_ATOMS: atom_id res chain seq x y z
N PRO A 1 -27.52 44.25 -21.57
CA PRO A 1 -28.28 43.70 -22.71
C PRO A 1 -27.84 42.25 -23.03
N LEU A 2 -28.56 41.28 -22.44
CA LEU A 2 -28.75 39.92 -22.97
C LEU A 2 -30.16 39.91 -23.64
N PRO A 3 -30.63 38.89 -24.39
CA PRO A 3 -30.18 37.47 -24.44
C PRO A 3 -30.19 36.84 -25.86
N PHE A 4 -29.84 35.53 -25.99
CA PHE A 4 -30.55 34.47 -26.75
C PHE A 4 -29.70 33.18 -26.72
N VAL A 5 -29.99 32.21 -25.83
CA VAL A 5 -30.79 30.96 -25.96
C VAL A 5 -30.03 29.73 -26.53
N LEU A 6 -30.08 28.67 -25.70
CA LEU A 6 -29.57 27.29 -25.80
C LEU A 6 -30.19 26.44 -26.92
N ARG A 7 -29.43 25.45 -27.46
CA ARG A 7 -29.91 24.10 -27.81
C ARG A 7 -28.78 23.03 -27.75
N PHE A 8 -29.06 21.91 -27.09
CA PHE A 8 -28.44 20.56 -27.22
C PHE A 8 -29.48 19.61 -27.86
N PRO A 9 -29.22 18.31 -28.16
CA PRO A 9 -28.08 17.56 -28.72
C PRO A 9 -28.54 16.75 -30.00
N PRO A 10 -27.82 15.72 -30.53
CA PRO A 10 -27.97 14.35 -29.99
C PRO A 10 -26.72 13.44 -30.06
N ARG A 11 -26.77 12.35 -29.28
CA ARG A 11 -25.87 11.18 -29.31
C ARG A 11 -26.04 10.39 -30.63
N LEU A 12 -24.99 9.76 -31.17
CA LEU A 12 -24.90 8.30 -31.41
C LEU A 12 -23.58 7.83 -32.09
N ARG A 13 -22.92 6.87 -31.43
CA ARG A 13 -22.23 5.63 -31.88
C ARG A 13 -21.28 5.60 -33.11
N PHE A 14 -20.03 5.23 -32.80
CA PHE A 14 -19.16 4.17 -33.39
C PHE A 14 -19.45 3.65 -34.81
N LEU A 15 -18.42 3.67 -35.69
CA LEU A 15 -17.67 2.47 -36.12
C LEU A 15 -16.59 2.76 -37.19
N THR A 16 -15.40 2.20 -36.92
CA THR A 16 -14.39 1.62 -37.84
C THR A 16 -13.85 2.39 -39.05
N THR A 17 -12.53 2.56 -39.08
CA THR A 17 -11.69 2.21 -40.24
C THR A 17 -10.23 2.06 -39.79
N MET A 18 -9.80 0.82 -39.51
CA MET A 18 -8.38 0.47 -39.36
C MET A 18 -7.85 -0.03 -40.71
N ALA A 19 -6.81 0.63 -41.19
CA ALA A 19 -6.21 0.44 -42.49
C ALA A 19 -5.41 -0.88 -42.58
N LYS A 20 -5.61 -1.58 -43.70
CA LYS A 20 -4.80 -2.70 -44.18
C LYS A 20 -3.36 -2.22 -44.46
N LYS A 21 -2.35 -2.92 -43.93
CA LYS A 21 -1.02 -2.97 -44.53
C LYS A 21 -0.58 -4.42 -44.72
N THR A 22 -0.54 -4.80 -45.98
CA THR A 22 0.02 -6.03 -46.53
C THR A 22 1.43 -5.75 -47.00
N LYS A 23 2.39 -6.64 -46.69
CA LYS A 23 3.65 -6.97 -47.40
C LYS A 23 4.54 -7.74 -46.40
N GLN A 24 5.31 -8.78 -46.72
CA GLN A 24 5.50 -9.59 -47.92
C GLN A 24 6.33 -10.81 -47.46
N LYS A 25 6.05 -12.00 -47.99
CA LYS A 25 6.81 -13.25 -47.76
C LYS A 25 8.26 -13.12 -48.24
N THR A 26 9.20 -13.67 -47.48
CA THR A 26 10.47 -14.18 -48.01
C THR A 26 10.80 -15.52 -47.34
N LYS A 27 10.84 -16.58 -48.16
CA LYS A 27 11.30 -17.92 -47.79
C LYS A 27 12.83 -17.93 -47.77
N ARG A 28 13.44 -18.52 -46.74
CA ARG A 28 14.72 -19.24 -46.88
C ARG A 28 14.79 -20.40 -45.89
N SER A 29 15.50 -21.42 -46.37
CA SER A 29 15.60 -22.84 -46.02
C SER A 29 15.94 -23.24 -44.57
N GLN A 30 15.53 -24.47 -44.29
CA GLN A 30 15.78 -25.34 -43.13
C GLN A 30 17.26 -25.54 -42.76
N SER A 31 17.52 -25.68 -41.46
CA SER A 31 18.49 -26.65 -40.91
C SER A 31 17.99 -27.11 -39.53
N ALA A 32 18.32 -28.35 -39.16
CA ALA A 32 17.62 -29.16 -38.17
C ALA A 32 18.26 -29.17 -36.77
N GLY A 33 17.42 -29.30 -35.74
CA GLY A 33 17.70 -29.88 -34.41
C GLY A 33 17.82 -28.90 -33.22
N PRO A 34 17.55 -29.31 -31.96
CA PRO A 34 16.64 -30.37 -31.49
C PRO A 34 15.62 -29.91 -30.40
N ALA A 35 14.55 -30.71 -30.28
CA ALA A 35 13.75 -31.05 -29.09
C ALA A 35 13.41 -29.98 -28.01
N GLY A 36 12.23 -29.38 -28.18
CA GLY A 36 11.13 -29.41 -27.20
C GLY A 36 11.41 -29.11 -25.72
N ALA A 37 11.33 -27.84 -25.34
CA ALA A 37 10.81 -27.44 -24.04
C ALA A 37 9.31 -27.15 -24.23
N ALA A 38 8.45 -28.08 -23.81
CA ALA A 38 7.02 -27.90 -23.81
C ALA A 38 6.66 -26.71 -22.90
N VAL A 39 6.05 -25.67 -23.48
CA VAL A 39 5.31 -24.68 -22.71
C VAL A 39 4.20 -25.44 -21.97
N PRO A 40 4.08 -25.33 -20.64
CA PRO A 40 3.01 -26.02 -19.94
C PRO A 40 1.67 -25.45 -20.43
N VAL A 41 0.84 -26.34 -20.94
CA VAL A 41 -0.54 -26.07 -21.29
C VAL A 41 -1.25 -25.65 -20.01
N ILE A 42 -1.64 -24.38 -19.95
CA ILE A 42 -2.45 -23.81 -18.87
C ILE A 42 -3.73 -24.63 -18.80
N GLY A 43 -3.90 -25.42 -17.74
CA GLY A 43 -5.14 -26.12 -17.45
C GLY A 43 -6.29 -25.14 -17.40
N THR A 44 -7.37 -25.43 -18.14
CA THR A 44 -8.61 -24.67 -18.09
C THR A 44 -9.22 -24.81 -16.71
N VAL A 45 -9.19 -23.73 -15.92
CA VAL A 45 -9.97 -23.58 -14.71
C VAL A 45 -11.44 -23.74 -15.08
N GLY A 46 -12.19 -24.57 -14.34
CA GLY A 46 -13.64 -24.70 -14.50
C GLY A 46 -14.28 -23.31 -14.49
N GLY A 47 -14.99 -22.99 -15.58
CA GLY A 47 -15.40 -21.63 -15.91
C GLY A 47 -16.10 -20.92 -14.75
N THR A 48 -15.54 -19.79 -14.33
CA THR A 48 -16.26 -18.80 -13.56
C THR A 48 -16.89 -17.82 -14.55
N ASP A 49 -18.19 -17.53 -14.44
CA ASP A 49 -18.86 -16.52 -15.28
C ASP A 49 -18.36 -15.08 -15.00
N ASP A 50 -17.45 -14.92 -14.03
CA ASP A 50 -16.77 -13.67 -13.70
C ASP A 50 -15.39 -13.59 -14.39
N PRO A 51 -15.24 -12.78 -15.46
CA PRO A 51 -13.98 -12.64 -16.19
C PRO A 51 -12.88 -11.93 -15.36
N PHE A 52 -13.26 -11.18 -14.32
CA PHE A 52 -12.31 -10.56 -13.41
C PHE A 52 -11.71 -11.62 -12.48
N LEU A 53 -12.55 -12.46 -11.87
CA LEU A 53 -12.10 -13.58 -11.05
C LEU A 53 -11.18 -14.52 -11.84
N GLU A 54 -11.53 -14.85 -13.08
CA GLU A 54 -10.69 -15.70 -13.95
C GLU A 54 -9.28 -15.10 -14.13
N LYS A 55 -9.19 -13.79 -14.35
CA LYS A 55 -7.91 -13.08 -14.48
C LYS A 55 -7.08 -13.16 -13.20
N GLU A 56 -7.71 -12.98 -12.04
CA GLU A 56 -7.02 -13.05 -10.76
C GLU A 56 -6.57 -14.46 -10.39
N LEU A 57 -7.35 -15.49 -10.73
CA LEU A 57 -6.95 -16.89 -10.59
C LEU A 57 -5.75 -17.23 -11.50
N LYS A 58 -5.70 -16.72 -12.73
CA LYS A 58 -4.51 -16.85 -13.59
C LYS A 58 -3.25 -16.26 -12.95
N LYS A 59 -3.38 -15.12 -12.25
CA LYS A 59 -2.25 -14.57 -11.48
C LYS A 59 -1.85 -15.47 -10.32
N LEU A 60 -2.81 -16.10 -9.63
CA LEU A 60 -2.51 -17.08 -8.59
C LEU A 60 -1.70 -18.25 -9.13
N HIS A 61 -2.11 -18.84 -10.25
CA HIS A 61 -1.33 -19.90 -10.90
C HIS A 61 0.07 -19.44 -11.28
N PHE A 62 0.21 -18.22 -11.81
CA PHE A 62 1.53 -17.65 -12.11
C PHE A 62 2.40 -17.54 -10.85
N MET A 63 1.86 -17.05 -9.72
CA MET A 63 2.62 -16.94 -8.47
C MET A 63 2.98 -18.30 -7.88
N LEU A 64 2.09 -19.28 -7.94
CA LEU A 64 2.38 -20.65 -7.51
C LEU A 64 3.57 -21.21 -8.31
N ALA A 65 3.53 -21.06 -9.64
CA ALA A 65 4.61 -21.50 -10.52
C ALA A 65 5.95 -20.77 -10.25
N ASP A 66 5.91 -19.44 -10.11
CA ASP A 66 7.10 -18.61 -9.82
C ASP A 66 7.75 -18.96 -8.47
N ASN A 67 6.96 -19.48 -7.52
CA ASN A 67 7.44 -19.93 -6.21
C ASN A 67 7.71 -21.45 -6.14
N LEU A 68 7.66 -22.17 -7.27
CA LEU A 68 7.85 -23.63 -7.35
C LEU A 68 6.87 -24.43 -6.46
N LEU A 69 5.63 -23.95 -6.35
CA LEU A 69 4.56 -24.58 -5.58
C LEU A 69 3.58 -25.36 -6.48
N PRO A 70 2.85 -26.34 -5.94
CA PRO A 70 1.81 -27.06 -6.67
C PRO A 70 0.74 -26.13 -7.24
N GLU A 71 0.13 -26.54 -8.36
CA GLU A 71 -1.01 -25.83 -8.93
C GLU A 71 -2.21 -25.81 -7.98
N LEU A 72 -3.08 -24.79 -8.15
CA LEU A 72 -4.33 -24.70 -7.41
C LEU A 72 -5.23 -25.89 -7.73
N VAL A 73 -5.63 -26.62 -6.69
CA VAL A 73 -6.61 -27.71 -6.79
C VAL A 73 -8.02 -27.16 -6.59
N ASP A 74 -8.93 -27.39 -7.53
CA ASP A 74 -10.35 -27.08 -7.39
C ASP A 74 -11.09 -28.27 -6.73
N ALA A 75 -11.46 -28.11 -5.46
CA ALA A 75 -12.14 -29.11 -4.66
C ALA A 75 -13.61 -28.73 -4.38
N ARG A 76 -14.17 -27.73 -5.08
CA ARG A 76 -15.54 -27.24 -4.82
C ARG A 76 -16.64 -28.24 -5.11
N ALA A 77 -16.38 -29.24 -5.97
CA ALA A 77 -17.36 -30.26 -6.35
C ALA A 77 -17.78 -31.15 -5.17
N THR A 78 -16.96 -31.21 -4.12
CA THR A 78 -17.24 -31.95 -2.88
C THR A 78 -17.18 -30.97 -1.70
N PRO A 79 -18.28 -30.26 -1.40
CA PRO A 79 -18.31 -29.32 -0.29
C PRO A 79 -17.91 -29.99 1.02
N GLU A 80 -17.03 -29.34 1.76
CA GLU A 80 -16.68 -29.75 3.11
C GLU A 80 -17.82 -29.36 4.05
N ALA A 81 -18.14 -30.23 5.01
CA ALA A 81 -19.04 -29.85 6.08
C ALA A 81 -18.43 -28.65 6.81
N GLY A 82 -19.16 -27.55 6.92
CA GLY A 82 -18.73 -26.42 7.72
C GLY A 82 -18.52 -26.91 9.15
N SER A 83 -17.28 -26.93 9.59
CA SER A 83 -16.95 -27.43 10.92
C SER A 83 -17.67 -26.62 12.00
N GLY A 84 -18.07 -27.32 13.07
CA GLY A 84 -18.97 -26.81 14.10
C GLY A 84 -18.47 -25.55 14.79
N THR A 85 -19.37 -24.92 15.55
CA THR A 85 -19.11 -23.74 16.37
C THR A 85 -17.86 -23.92 17.22
N GLY A 86 -16.75 -23.26 16.85
CA GLY A 86 -15.49 -23.30 17.60
C GLY A 86 -14.22 -23.30 16.74
N GLU A 87 -14.32 -23.61 15.45
CA GLU A 87 -13.16 -23.54 14.56
C GLU A 87 -12.89 -22.10 14.06
N VAL A 88 -11.61 -21.73 14.10
CA VAL A 88 -11.14 -20.42 13.64
C VAL A 88 -11.22 -20.35 12.11
N THR A 89 -11.95 -19.36 11.61
CA THR A 89 -12.06 -19.05 10.18
C THR A 89 -11.72 -17.59 9.95
N VAL A 90 -10.59 -17.36 9.28
CA VAL A 90 -10.10 -16.05 8.87
C VAL A 90 -10.41 -15.83 7.39
N ALA A 91 -11.27 -14.86 7.09
CA ALA A 91 -11.60 -14.47 5.72
C ALA A 91 -10.73 -13.28 5.28
N LEU A 92 -9.83 -13.52 4.32
CA LEU A 92 -9.03 -12.50 3.66
C LEU A 92 -9.78 -12.03 2.41
N LEU A 93 -10.61 -10.98 2.53
CA LEU A 93 -11.29 -10.40 1.37
C LEU A 93 -10.29 -9.61 0.52
N SER A 94 -9.73 -10.24 -0.51
CA SER A 94 -8.70 -9.64 -1.36
C SER A 94 -8.42 -10.46 -2.62
N TRP A 95 -7.59 -9.90 -3.49
CA TRP A 95 -7.08 -10.58 -4.66
C TRP A 95 -5.84 -11.43 -4.33
N PRO A 96 -5.68 -12.60 -4.99
CA PRO A 96 -4.51 -13.46 -4.80
C PRO A 96 -3.20 -12.71 -4.97
N GLY A 97 -3.08 -11.88 -6.01
CA GLY A 97 -1.86 -11.14 -6.33
C GLY A 97 -1.30 -10.31 -5.17
N GLU A 98 -2.20 -9.75 -4.36
CA GLU A 98 -1.86 -8.81 -3.28
C GLU A 98 -1.61 -9.52 -1.95
N ARG A 99 -2.14 -10.74 -1.79
CA ARG A 99 -2.20 -11.44 -0.50
C ARG A 99 -1.66 -12.86 -0.55
N PHE A 100 -0.99 -13.25 -1.63
CA PHE A 100 -0.32 -14.54 -1.74
C PHE A 100 0.57 -14.87 -0.54
N GLN A 101 1.37 -13.92 -0.05
CA GLN A 101 2.22 -14.14 1.13
C GLN A 101 1.42 -14.32 2.43
N HIS A 102 0.27 -13.63 2.57
CA HIS A 102 -0.61 -13.81 3.72
C HIS A 102 -1.27 -15.19 3.68
N LEU A 103 -1.68 -15.64 2.50
CA LEU A 103 -2.26 -16.95 2.29
C LEU A 103 -1.25 -18.06 2.61
N ARG A 104 -0.01 -17.92 2.12
CA ARG A 104 1.09 -18.85 2.39
C ARG A 104 1.44 -18.92 3.87
N GLU A 105 1.57 -17.75 4.52
CA GLU A 105 1.87 -17.69 5.95
C GLU A 105 0.72 -18.23 6.81
N GLY A 106 -0.53 -17.96 6.40
CA GLY A 106 -1.72 -18.54 7.00
C GLY A 106 -1.72 -20.06 6.91
N GLY A 107 -1.41 -20.62 5.75
CA GLY A 107 -1.27 -22.07 5.58
C GLY A 107 -0.16 -22.69 6.42
N ARG A 108 0.96 -21.98 6.59
CA ARG A 108 2.08 -22.42 7.43
C ARG A 108 1.75 -22.41 8.93
N GLN A 109 1.06 -21.38 9.42
CA GLN A 109 0.76 -21.22 10.84
C GLN A 109 -0.53 -21.92 11.27
N ALA A 110 -1.56 -21.92 10.42
CA ALA A 110 -2.88 -22.43 10.72
C ALA A 110 -3.55 -23.03 9.45
N PRO A 111 -3.08 -24.21 8.98
CA PRO A 111 -3.68 -24.89 7.83
C PRO A 111 -5.20 -25.07 8.00
N GLY A 112 -5.97 -24.70 6.98
CA GLY A 112 -7.43 -24.85 6.98
C GLY A 112 -8.21 -23.79 7.78
N CYS A 113 -7.53 -22.79 8.35
CA CYS A 113 -8.16 -21.68 9.06
C CYS A 113 -8.18 -20.38 8.26
N VAL A 114 -7.24 -20.17 7.32
CA VAL A 114 -7.09 -18.91 6.58
C VAL A 114 -7.52 -19.08 5.13
N PHE A 115 -8.47 -18.25 4.71
CA PHE A 115 -9.10 -18.33 3.40
C PHE A 115 -9.00 -17.01 2.67
N LEU A 116 -8.40 -17.03 1.48
CA LEU A 116 -8.54 -15.96 0.51
C LEU A 116 -9.94 -16.01 -0.10
N VAL A 117 -10.64 -14.90 0.02
CA VAL A 117 -11.98 -14.67 -0.52
C VAL A 117 -11.85 -13.69 -1.69
N SER A 118 -11.82 -14.25 -2.89
CA SER A 118 -11.66 -13.46 -4.13
C SER A 118 -12.97 -12.88 -4.63
N SER A 119 -14.13 -13.24 -4.06
CA SER A 119 -15.40 -12.61 -4.44
C SER A 119 -16.28 -12.40 -3.23
N PRO A 120 -16.94 -11.23 -3.11
CA PRO A 120 -17.93 -10.98 -2.06
C PRO A 120 -19.06 -11.99 -2.00
N THR A 121 -19.43 -12.57 -3.15
CA THR A 121 -20.53 -13.55 -3.23
C THR A 121 -20.19 -14.89 -2.57
N TRP A 122 -18.93 -15.11 -2.19
CA TRP A 122 -18.51 -16.27 -1.41
C TRP A 122 -18.79 -16.09 0.08
N LEU A 123 -19.31 -14.92 0.46
CA LEU A 123 -19.70 -14.59 1.82
C LEU A 123 -21.19 -14.29 1.88
N SER A 124 -21.83 -14.63 2.99
CA SER A 124 -23.18 -14.17 3.30
C SER A 124 -23.30 -13.69 4.74
N LYS A 125 -24.17 -12.71 4.98
CA LYS A 125 -24.55 -12.33 6.32
C LYS A 125 -25.63 -13.28 6.85
N SER A 126 -25.71 -13.46 8.16
CA SER A 126 -26.90 -13.99 8.83
C SER A 126 -28.10 -13.08 8.64
N ASP A 127 -29.30 -13.59 8.96
CA ASP A 127 -30.56 -12.83 8.87
C ASP A 127 -30.56 -11.54 9.71
N ASP A 128 -29.84 -11.53 10.83
CA ASP A 128 -29.66 -10.34 11.67
C ASP A 128 -28.61 -9.34 11.15
N GLY A 129 -27.90 -9.71 10.07
CA GLY A 129 -26.87 -8.89 9.44
C GLY A 129 -25.54 -8.80 10.20
N LYS A 130 -25.35 -9.54 11.31
CA LYS A 130 -24.23 -9.34 12.25
C LYS A 130 -23.09 -10.33 12.10
N THR A 131 -23.39 -11.55 11.67
CA THR A 131 -22.40 -12.61 11.51
C THR A 131 -22.15 -12.90 10.06
N LEU A 132 -20.92 -13.29 9.73
CA LEU A 132 -20.48 -13.54 8.38
C LEU A 132 -20.20 -15.03 8.18
N HIS A 133 -20.64 -15.58 7.06
CA HIS A 133 -20.50 -16.98 6.71
C HIS A 133 -19.72 -17.13 5.41
N LEU A 134 -18.79 -18.08 5.39
CA LEU A 134 -17.93 -18.43 4.27
C LEU A 134 -18.49 -19.64 3.52
N HIS A 135 -18.88 -19.42 2.27
CA HIS A 135 -19.34 -20.47 1.36
C HIS A 135 -18.19 -21.08 0.58
N GLN A 136 -17.20 -20.27 0.20
CA GLN A 136 -16.07 -20.70 -0.62
C GLN A 136 -14.82 -19.91 -0.27
N GLY A 137 -13.66 -20.52 -0.44
CA GLY A 137 -12.38 -19.84 -0.24
C GLY A 137 -11.19 -20.64 -0.73
N ILE A 138 -10.11 -19.95 -1.00
CA ILE A 138 -8.83 -20.57 -1.35
C ILE A 138 -7.97 -20.59 -0.08
N SER A 139 -7.48 -21.77 0.30
CA SER A 139 -6.56 -21.96 1.42
C SER A 139 -5.24 -22.54 0.93
N MET A 140 -4.18 -22.40 1.73
CA MET A 140 -2.93 -23.13 1.53
C MET A 140 -2.66 -24.00 2.76
N ASP A 141 -1.95 -25.11 2.56
CA ASP A 141 -1.41 -25.90 3.66
C ASP A 141 0.02 -25.46 4.03
N ALA A 142 0.63 -26.16 4.99
CA ALA A 142 1.99 -25.86 5.44
C ALA A 142 3.08 -26.14 4.39
N ALA A 143 2.80 -27.00 3.40
CA ALA A 143 3.70 -27.27 2.28
C ALA A 143 3.54 -26.25 1.14
N GLY A 144 2.51 -25.41 1.22
CA GLY A 144 2.18 -24.42 0.21
C GLY A 144 1.30 -24.94 -0.92
N ALA A 145 0.67 -26.11 -0.76
CA ALA A 145 -0.35 -26.57 -1.71
C ALA A 145 -1.62 -25.73 -1.53
N ALA A 146 -2.11 -25.15 -2.63
CA ALA A 146 -3.31 -24.33 -2.63
C ALA A 146 -4.55 -25.14 -3.03
N THR A 147 -5.65 -24.94 -2.30
CA THR A 147 -6.92 -25.63 -2.58
C THR A 147 -8.08 -24.64 -2.53
N TRP A 148 -8.92 -24.64 -3.56
CA TRP A 148 -10.18 -23.93 -3.60
C TRP A 148 -11.28 -24.86 -3.08
N ARG A 149 -11.88 -24.47 -1.94
CA ARG A 149 -12.88 -25.26 -1.22
C ARG A 149 -14.24 -24.59 -1.25
N ALA A 150 -15.28 -25.40 -1.14
CA ALA A 150 -16.66 -24.99 -0.87
C ALA A 150 -17.12 -25.59 0.47
N PHE A 151 -18.06 -24.94 1.14
CA PHE A 151 -18.58 -25.34 2.44
C PHE A 151 -20.10 -25.43 2.41
N ASP A 152 -20.63 -26.57 2.87
CA ASP A 152 -22.07 -26.79 3.05
C ASP A 152 -22.32 -27.65 4.31
N PRO A 153 -22.86 -27.10 5.41
CA PRO A 153 -23.29 -25.71 5.56
C PRO A 153 -22.11 -24.72 5.55
N PRO A 154 -22.35 -23.42 5.26
CA PRO A 154 -21.31 -22.39 5.26
C PRO A 154 -20.59 -22.27 6.62
N ARG A 155 -19.28 -21.99 6.60
CA ARG A 155 -18.48 -21.84 7.84
C ARG A 155 -18.68 -20.46 8.46
N LEU A 156 -18.83 -20.38 9.78
CA LEU A 156 -18.83 -19.10 10.48
C LEU A 156 -17.44 -18.43 10.37
N VAL A 157 -17.39 -17.18 9.91
CA VAL A 157 -16.18 -16.36 9.90
C VAL A 157 -15.96 -15.79 11.29
N THR A 158 -14.83 -16.13 11.91
CA THR A 158 -14.46 -15.66 13.26
C THR A 158 -13.58 -14.41 13.21
N TYR A 159 -12.98 -14.09 12.06
CA TYR A 159 -12.21 -12.87 11.84
C TYR A 159 -12.19 -12.48 10.36
N MET A 160 -12.41 -11.21 10.06
CA MET A 160 -12.34 -10.68 8.71
C MET A 160 -11.11 -9.79 8.54
N ALA A 161 -10.14 -10.23 7.74
CA ALA A 161 -9.04 -9.37 7.31
C ALA A 161 -9.51 -8.51 6.12
N ASN A 162 -10.14 -7.39 6.44
CA ASN A 162 -10.60 -6.40 5.48
C ASN A 162 -9.49 -5.39 5.14
N PHE A 163 -8.86 -5.58 3.98
CA PHE A 163 -7.83 -4.67 3.51
C PHE A 163 -8.44 -3.51 2.74
N MET A 164 -8.58 -2.35 3.39
CA MET A 164 -9.20 -1.16 2.80
C MET A 164 -8.27 -0.37 1.85
N SER A 165 -7.41 -1.06 1.10
CA SER A 165 -6.45 -0.44 0.17
C SER A 165 -6.87 -0.68 -1.28
N ALA A 166 -6.63 0.29 -2.15
CA ALA A 166 -6.94 0.21 -3.58
C ALA A 166 -6.27 -0.99 -4.29
N GLY A 167 -5.09 -1.43 -3.84
CA GLY A 167 -4.46 -2.64 -4.36
C GLY A 167 -5.27 -3.90 -4.03
N ALA A 168 -5.77 -3.99 -2.80
CA ALA A 168 -6.43 -5.19 -2.29
C ALA A 168 -7.83 -5.45 -2.86
N THR A 169 -8.56 -4.41 -3.28
CA THR A 169 -9.95 -4.50 -3.78
C THR A 169 -10.21 -3.66 -5.03
N ALA A 170 -9.16 -3.25 -5.76
CA ALA A 170 -9.25 -2.38 -6.94
C ALA A 170 -9.95 -1.01 -6.72
N GLY A 171 -10.13 -0.59 -5.46
CA GLY A 171 -10.92 0.61 -5.13
C GLY A 171 -12.44 0.42 -5.25
N GLU A 172 -12.90 -0.80 -5.57
CA GLU A 172 -14.31 -1.17 -5.58
C GLU A 172 -14.77 -1.41 -4.14
N ARG A 173 -15.15 -0.32 -3.47
CA ARG A 173 -15.88 -0.36 -2.21
C ARG A 173 -17.35 -0.21 -2.52
N ASP A 174 -17.99 -1.30 -2.95
CA ASP A 174 -19.45 -1.39 -2.92
C ASP A 174 -19.94 -2.62 -2.16
N ILE A 175 -19.11 -3.14 -1.26
CA ILE A 175 -19.36 -4.45 -0.71
C ILE A 175 -19.92 -4.27 0.70
N ASP A 176 -21.25 -4.27 0.74
CA ASP A 176 -22.19 -4.47 1.85
C ASP A 176 -21.60 -5.26 3.05
N VAL A 177 -20.67 -6.18 2.81
CA VAL A 177 -19.98 -6.98 3.84
C VAL A 177 -19.08 -6.17 4.79
N SER A 178 -18.53 -5.01 4.41
CA SER A 178 -17.62 -4.21 5.26
C SER A 178 -18.34 -3.18 6.15
N ASP A 179 -19.50 -3.55 6.69
CA ASP A 179 -20.33 -2.68 7.55
C ASP A 179 -19.77 -2.61 8.99
N ALA A 180 -19.88 -1.43 9.61
CA ALA A 180 -19.58 -1.17 11.02
C ALA A 180 -20.53 -1.93 11.99
N ARG A 181 -21.54 -2.64 11.46
CA ARG A 181 -22.52 -3.42 12.22
C ARG A 181 -22.17 -4.91 12.39
N LEU A 182 -21.09 -5.39 11.78
CA LEU A 182 -20.66 -6.77 12.00
C LEU A 182 -20.13 -6.96 13.42
N GLU A 183 -20.57 -8.04 14.08
CA GLU A 183 -19.98 -8.51 15.35
C GLU A 183 -18.69 -9.32 15.09
N THR A 184 -18.48 -9.75 13.85
CA THR A 184 -17.23 -10.40 13.41
C THR A 184 -16.07 -9.40 13.52
N PRO A 185 -15.02 -9.69 14.31
CA PRO A 185 -13.86 -8.81 14.42
C PRO A 185 -13.19 -8.56 13.06
N GLN A 186 -12.74 -7.32 12.85
CA GLN A 186 -12.16 -6.87 11.58
C GLN A 186 -10.74 -6.33 11.75
N SER A 187 -9.87 -6.50 10.75
CA SER A 187 -8.51 -5.93 10.76
C SER A 187 -8.45 -4.41 10.66
N GLN A 188 -9.45 -3.80 10.03
CA GLN A 188 -9.55 -2.37 9.81
C GLN A 188 -11.01 -1.94 9.85
N SER A 189 -11.28 -0.65 9.98
CA SER A 189 -12.63 -0.09 9.90
C SER A 189 -12.59 1.21 9.10
N SER A 190 -13.71 1.61 8.49
CA SER A 190 -13.78 2.86 7.72
C SER A 190 -13.35 4.09 8.53
N PRO A 191 -13.76 4.25 9.81
CA PRO A 191 -13.25 5.34 10.64
C PRO A 191 -11.73 5.29 10.86
N LEU A 192 -11.18 4.09 11.06
CA LEU A 192 -9.74 3.90 11.23
C LEU A 192 -8.98 4.20 9.93
N GLU A 193 -9.49 3.77 8.77
CA GLU A 193 -8.92 4.10 7.46
C GLU A 193 -8.95 5.62 7.22
N GLU A 194 -10.06 6.29 7.52
CA GLU A 194 -10.18 7.74 7.36
C GLU A 194 -9.21 8.51 8.28
N MET A 195 -8.90 7.95 9.44
CA MET A 195 -7.90 8.50 10.36
C MET A 195 -6.48 8.27 9.84
N LEU A 196 -6.13 7.03 9.47
CA LEU A 196 -4.77 6.65 9.04
C LEU A 196 -4.40 7.14 7.63
N GLY A 197 -5.39 7.32 6.75
CA GLY A 197 -5.20 7.90 5.42
C GLY A 197 -4.84 9.38 5.44
N ASP A 198 -5.10 10.06 6.56
CA ASP A 198 -4.68 11.43 6.82
C ASP A 198 -3.29 11.46 7.44
N LYS A 199 -2.30 11.71 6.57
CA LYS A 199 -0.89 11.77 6.94
C LYS A 199 -0.58 12.96 7.84
N VAL A 200 -1.38 14.03 7.81
CA VAL A 200 -1.19 15.19 8.69
C VAL A 200 -1.67 14.82 10.09
N LEU A 201 -2.90 14.31 10.22
CA LEU A 201 -3.45 13.88 11.50
C LEU A 201 -2.55 12.83 12.17
N THR A 202 -2.13 11.82 11.41
CA THR A 202 -1.23 10.77 11.90
C THR A 202 0.06 11.36 12.48
N ARG A 203 0.70 12.31 11.78
CA ARG A 203 1.92 12.97 12.30
C ARG A 203 1.67 13.75 13.57
N VAL A 204 0.59 14.51 13.65
CA VAL A 204 0.28 15.30 14.84
C VAL A 204 0.01 14.40 16.04
N VAL A 205 -0.75 13.31 15.86
CA VAL A 205 -1.03 12.34 16.93
C VAL A 205 0.27 11.70 17.43
N LEU A 206 1.15 11.26 16.53
CA LEU A 206 2.45 10.68 16.88
C LEU A 206 3.34 11.68 17.61
N ALA A 207 3.48 12.90 17.08
CA ALA A 207 4.30 13.94 17.69
C ALA A 207 3.86 14.27 19.12
N ARG A 208 2.54 14.35 19.36
CA ARG A 208 1.97 14.61 20.69
C ARG A 208 2.16 13.44 21.66
N ALA A 209 2.35 12.23 21.14
CA ALA A 209 2.73 11.06 21.91
C ALA A 209 4.25 10.97 22.15
N ASN A 210 5.01 12.05 21.87
CA ASN A 210 6.47 12.09 21.92
C ASN A 210 7.14 11.04 21.00
N ILE A 211 6.46 10.64 19.92
CA ILE A 211 7.04 9.80 18.88
C ILE A 211 7.67 10.72 17.85
N SER A 212 8.95 10.48 17.54
CA SER A 212 9.66 11.27 16.54
C SER A 212 8.97 11.18 15.18
N VAL A 213 8.75 12.35 14.56
CA VAL A 213 8.22 12.47 13.21
C VAL A 213 9.05 13.50 12.43
N PRO A 214 9.12 13.40 11.09
CA PRO A 214 9.86 14.37 10.28
C PRO A 214 9.34 15.80 10.45
N LEU A 215 10.22 16.79 10.38
CA LEU A 215 9.82 18.19 10.32
C LEU A 215 8.86 18.38 9.14
N SER A 216 7.69 18.96 9.38
CA SER A 216 6.61 18.99 8.39
C SER A 216 5.80 20.28 8.41
N ILE A 217 5.43 20.76 7.22
CA ILE A 217 4.33 21.71 7.05
C ILE A 217 3.20 21.09 6.22
N ALA A 218 1.97 21.48 6.56
CA ALA A 218 0.77 21.06 5.84
C ALA A 218 -0.01 22.27 5.32
N LEU A 219 -0.49 22.18 4.08
CA LEU A 219 -1.42 23.12 3.48
C LEU A 219 -2.79 22.43 3.41
N LEU A 220 -3.70 22.81 4.31
CA LEU A 220 -4.96 22.12 4.52
C LEU A 220 -6.06 22.72 3.66
N TYR A 221 -6.54 22.02 2.63
CA TYR A 221 -7.57 22.54 1.75
C TYR A 221 -8.98 22.22 2.27
N ARG A 222 -9.70 23.24 2.75
CA ARG A 222 -11.06 23.13 3.30
C ARG A 222 -11.20 21.91 4.25
N ALA A 223 -10.32 21.86 5.24
CA ALA A 223 -10.28 20.76 6.21
C ALA A 223 -11.65 20.52 6.84
N LYS A 224 -12.14 19.29 6.75
CA LYS A 224 -13.46 18.88 7.27
C LYS A 224 -13.42 18.46 8.74
N ARG A 225 -12.22 18.27 9.29
CA ARG A 225 -11.98 17.82 10.67
C ARG A 225 -11.13 18.81 11.43
N GLY A 226 -11.28 18.80 12.76
CA GLY A 226 -10.34 19.43 13.67
C GLY A 226 -9.06 18.61 13.77
N TYR A 227 -7.92 19.29 13.83
CA TYR A 227 -6.65 18.67 14.17
C TYR A 227 -6.31 18.96 15.64
N PRO A 228 -5.64 18.04 16.35
CA PRO A 228 -5.09 18.35 17.67
C PRO A 228 -4.13 19.55 17.59
N SER A 229 -3.90 20.24 18.71
CA SER A 229 -2.95 21.35 18.73
C SER A 229 -1.57 20.88 18.25
N MET A 230 -1.05 21.61 17.26
CA MET A 230 0.28 21.43 16.67
C MET A 230 1.36 22.24 17.38
N GLU A 231 0.98 23.03 18.40
CA GLU A 231 1.91 23.83 19.19
C GLU A 231 2.93 22.93 19.90
N GLY A 232 4.20 23.31 19.83
CA GLY A 232 5.31 22.51 20.37
C GLY A 232 5.64 21.22 19.60
N THR A 233 4.95 20.95 18.48
CA THR A 233 5.24 19.80 17.61
C THR A 233 6.09 20.23 16.40
N PRO A 234 6.84 19.30 15.76
CA PRO A 234 7.55 19.57 14.51
C PRO A 234 6.61 19.68 13.29
N VAL A 235 5.28 19.66 13.50
CA VAL A 235 4.28 19.79 12.45
C VAL A 235 3.66 21.18 12.55
N ARG A 236 3.53 21.89 11.42
CA ARG A 236 2.74 23.13 11.35
C ARG A 236 1.75 23.06 10.19
N ALA A 237 0.66 23.81 10.28
CA ALA A 237 -0.32 23.84 9.20
C ALA A 237 -0.76 25.26 8.85
N LEU A 238 -1.16 25.41 7.58
CA LEU A 238 -1.80 26.59 7.04
C LEU A 238 -3.11 26.17 6.35
N SER A 239 -4.23 26.69 6.83
CA SER A 239 -5.53 26.46 6.20
C SER A 239 -5.66 27.25 4.89
N LEU A 240 -6.19 26.57 3.87
CA LEU A 240 -6.51 27.11 2.56
C LEU A 240 -8.02 27.01 2.32
N THR A 241 -8.63 28.13 1.94
CA THR A 241 -10.04 28.20 1.52
C THR A 241 -10.21 28.00 0.01
N ASP A 242 -9.15 28.24 -0.74
CA ASP A 242 -9.09 28.16 -2.20
C ASP A 242 -7.69 27.70 -2.59
N VAL A 243 -7.58 26.86 -3.62
CA VAL A 243 -6.31 26.35 -4.15
C VAL A 243 -5.67 27.34 -5.12
N ASP A 244 -6.43 28.25 -5.73
CA ASP A 244 -5.90 29.21 -6.70
C ASP A 244 -4.91 30.18 -6.04
N ILE A 245 -5.08 30.43 -4.73
CA ILE A 245 -4.17 31.26 -3.93
C ILE A 245 -2.77 30.65 -3.82
N LEU A 246 -2.57 29.35 -4.10
CA LEU A 246 -1.25 28.73 -4.03
C LEU A 246 -0.25 29.40 -4.97
N SER A 247 -0.72 29.93 -6.10
CA SER A 247 0.12 30.58 -7.11
C SER A 247 0.49 32.02 -6.79
N THR A 248 -0.34 32.73 -6.02
CA THR A 248 -0.23 34.18 -5.81
C THR A 248 -0.01 34.57 -4.34
N SER A 249 -0.25 33.66 -3.39
CA SER A 249 -0.25 33.97 -1.97
C SER A 249 1.15 34.17 -1.42
N VAL A 250 1.44 35.41 -1.03
CA VAL A 250 2.62 35.77 -0.24
C VAL A 250 2.68 34.98 1.07
N LYS A 251 1.51 34.67 1.67
CA LYS A 251 1.42 33.90 2.91
C LYS A 251 1.90 32.47 2.72
N VAL A 252 1.45 31.78 1.66
CA VAL A 252 1.90 30.41 1.34
C VAL A 252 3.40 30.40 1.07
N ARG A 253 3.88 31.32 0.22
CA ARG A 253 5.31 31.43 -0.09
C ARG A 253 6.17 31.68 1.15
N LYS A 254 5.74 32.58 2.04
CA LYS A 254 6.44 32.85 3.31
C LYS A 254 6.44 31.63 4.23
N PHE A 255 5.32 30.91 4.30
CA PHE A 255 5.19 29.70 5.11
C PHE A 255 6.15 28.60 4.65
N VAL A 256 6.18 28.31 3.34
CA VAL A 256 7.13 27.36 2.74
C VAL A 256 8.57 27.81 2.93
N LYS A 257 8.88 29.08 2.67
CA LYS A 257 10.24 29.63 2.85
C LYS A 257 10.72 29.50 4.30
N SER A 258 9.85 29.72 5.28
CA SER A 258 10.19 29.58 6.70
C SER A 258 10.52 28.14 7.08
N PHE A 259 9.77 27.17 6.56
CA PHE A 259 10.05 25.75 6.73
C PHE A 259 11.39 25.36 6.11
N ILE A 260 11.68 25.83 4.90
CA ILE A 260 12.94 25.54 4.21
C ILE A 260 14.14 26.14 4.96
N ALA A 261 14.02 27.35 5.48
CA ALA A 261 15.08 27.97 6.29
C ALA A 261 15.35 27.16 7.57
N GLU A 262 14.30 26.67 8.23
CA GLU A 262 14.42 25.80 9.41
C GLU A 262 15.05 24.46 9.07
N LEU A 263 14.63 23.84 7.97
CA LEU A 263 15.20 22.59 7.47
C LEU A 263 16.70 22.74 7.15
N GLN A 264 17.09 23.85 6.51
CA GLN A 264 18.49 24.17 6.23
C GLN A 264 19.29 24.44 7.50
N HIS A 265 18.68 25.11 8.49
CA HIS A 265 19.32 25.34 9.78
C HIS A 265 19.61 24.01 10.52
N GLN A 266 18.69 23.04 10.45
CA GLN A 266 18.85 21.75 11.13
C GLN A 266 19.79 20.79 10.38
N LEU A 267 19.72 20.74 9.05
CA LEU A 267 20.36 19.70 8.25
C LEU A 267 21.51 20.19 7.36
N GLY A 268 21.74 21.50 7.27
CA GLY A 268 22.77 22.09 6.42
C GLY A 268 22.65 21.65 4.96
N ASP A 269 23.77 21.21 4.37
CA ASP A 269 23.84 20.78 2.97
C ASP A 269 23.04 19.50 2.65
N LEU A 270 22.66 18.74 3.69
CA LEU A 270 21.84 17.53 3.54
C LEU A 270 20.34 17.85 3.46
N ALA A 271 19.94 19.10 3.69
CA ALA A 271 18.55 19.53 3.70
C ALA A 271 17.85 19.25 2.37
N ARG A 272 16.88 18.33 2.42
CA ARG A 272 16.01 17.93 1.31
C ARG A 272 14.59 17.77 1.82
N CYS A 273 13.62 17.99 0.95
CA CYS A 273 12.22 17.83 1.31
C CYS A 273 11.43 17.02 0.28
N VAL A 274 10.32 16.46 0.75
CA VAL A 274 9.32 15.75 -0.04
C VAL A 274 8.06 16.59 -0.09
N VAL A 275 7.52 16.82 -1.28
CA VAL A 275 6.20 17.40 -1.47
C VAL A 275 5.25 16.27 -1.87
N LYS A 276 4.20 16.05 -1.08
CA LYS A 276 3.25 14.95 -1.31
C LYS A 276 1.83 15.29 -0.90
N PRO A 277 0.82 14.67 -1.53
CA PRO A 277 -0.55 14.83 -1.12
C PRO A 277 -0.90 13.95 0.10
N SER A 278 -1.86 14.43 0.89
CA SER A 278 -2.43 13.76 2.06
C SER A 278 -3.95 13.75 1.94
N GLY A 279 -4.56 12.60 2.19
CA GLY A 279 -5.99 12.39 2.04
C GLY A 279 -6.30 10.97 1.58
N PRO A 280 -7.54 10.49 1.80
CA PRO A 280 -7.92 9.08 1.61
C PRO A 280 -7.92 8.63 0.14
N ARG A 281 -7.89 9.57 -0.81
CA ARG A 281 -7.90 9.28 -2.26
C ARG A 281 -6.50 9.13 -2.85
N TRP A 282 -5.47 9.50 -2.08
CA TRP A 282 -4.09 9.55 -2.56
C TRP A 282 -3.38 8.23 -2.26
N MET A 283 -3.33 7.38 -3.28
CA MET A 283 -2.76 6.03 -3.19
C MET A 283 -1.38 5.93 -3.83
N GLY A 284 -0.51 5.13 -3.20
CA GLY A 284 0.85 4.91 -3.66
C GLY A 284 1.70 6.19 -3.69
N SER A 285 2.63 6.25 -4.64
CA SER A 285 3.56 7.38 -4.83
C SER A 285 3.01 8.47 -5.76
N ALA A 286 1.71 8.43 -6.09
CA ALA A 286 1.12 9.37 -7.04
C ALA A 286 1.19 10.82 -6.51
N GLY A 287 1.85 11.70 -7.26
CA GLY A 287 2.01 13.11 -6.90
C GLY A 287 3.10 13.39 -5.87
N VAL A 288 3.91 12.41 -5.49
CA VAL A 288 5.07 12.60 -4.61
C VAL A 288 6.25 13.13 -5.44
N THR A 289 6.90 14.19 -4.96
CA THR A 289 8.12 14.76 -5.58
C THR A 289 9.17 15.08 -4.52
N PHE A 290 10.45 15.06 -4.93
CA PHE A 290 11.60 15.22 -4.04
C PHE A 290 12.42 16.42 -4.49
N HIS A 291 12.79 17.27 -3.55
CA HIS A 291 13.44 18.56 -3.83
C HIS A 291 14.64 18.79 -2.92
N LYS A 292 15.65 19.50 -3.42
CA LYS A 292 16.69 20.08 -2.57
C LYS A 292 16.11 21.29 -1.84
N SER A 293 16.56 21.56 -0.62
CA SER A 293 16.07 22.72 0.14
C SER A 293 16.33 24.06 -0.54
N ASN A 294 17.38 24.18 -1.36
CA ASN A 294 17.66 25.42 -2.11
C ASN A 294 16.77 25.61 -3.36
N ASP A 295 15.94 24.64 -3.73
CA ASP A 295 15.03 24.72 -4.87
C ASP A 295 13.62 25.18 -4.45
N LEU A 296 13.52 26.41 -3.94
CA LEU A 296 12.24 26.96 -3.52
C LEU A 296 11.22 27.04 -4.67
N ALA A 297 11.68 27.28 -5.90
CA ALA A 297 10.82 27.38 -7.07
C ALA A 297 10.18 26.02 -7.39
N GLY A 298 10.98 24.95 -7.50
CA GLY A 298 10.48 23.60 -7.77
C GLY A 298 9.53 23.08 -6.68
N ILE A 299 9.79 23.44 -5.42
CA ILE A 299 8.91 23.10 -4.29
C ILE A 299 7.55 23.79 -4.45
N LEU A 300 7.52 25.08 -4.76
CA LEU A 300 6.29 25.84 -4.97
C LEU A 300 5.52 25.34 -6.20
N ASP A 301 6.22 25.04 -7.29
CA ASP A 301 5.61 24.49 -8.50
C ASP A 301 4.96 23.12 -8.22
N ALA A 302 5.61 22.26 -7.43
CA ALA A 302 5.04 20.99 -7.01
C ALA A 302 3.78 21.17 -6.14
N ILE A 303 3.79 22.13 -5.22
CA ILE A 303 2.62 22.51 -4.41
C ILE A 303 1.47 22.98 -5.31
N ILE A 304 1.74 23.88 -6.26
CA ILE A 304 0.73 24.40 -7.19
C ILE A 304 0.17 23.27 -8.06
N ALA A 305 1.03 22.38 -8.56
CA ALA A 305 0.61 21.24 -9.38
C ALA A 305 -0.30 20.27 -8.62
N LEU A 306 0.00 20.01 -7.34
CA LEU A 306 -0.88 19.22 -6.48
C LEU A 306 -2.19 19.95 -6.18
N GLY A 307 -2.14 21.26 -5.96
CA GLY A 307 -3.32 22.10 -5.68
C GLY A 307 -4.43 21.93 -6.72
N LYS A 308 -4.08 21.85 -8.00
CA LYS A 308 -5.01 21.63 -9.13
C LYS A 308 -5.77 20.31 -9.08
N ARG A 309 -5.36 19.39 -8.21
CA ARG A 309 -5.86 18.01 -8.11
C ARG A 309 -6.41 17.68 -6.71
N LEU A 310 -6.36 18.62 -5.77
CA LEU A 310 -6.89 18.41 -4.41
C LEU A 310 -8.41 18.38 -4.42
N TYR A 311 -8.98 17.49 -3.60
CA TYR A 311 -10.38 17.55 -3.21
C TYR A 311 -10.52 18.24 -1.86
N GLU A 312 -11.72 18.75 -1.57
CA GLU A 312 -12.01 19.31 -0.24
C GLU A 312 -11.75 18.28 0.86
N GLY A 313 -10.99 18.69 1.88
CA GLY A 313 -10.54 17.83 2.97
C GLY A 313 -9.14 17.24 2.75
N ASP A 314 -8.59 17.32 1.55
CA ASP A 314 -7.20 16.93 1.30
C ASP A 314 -6.20 17.98 1.83
N ALA A 315 -4.93 17.60 1.89
CA ALA A 315 -3.83 18.49 2.19
C ALA A 315 -2.62 18.23 1.31
N ILE A 316 -1.75 19.23 1.19
CA ILE A 316 -0.38 19.07 0.68
C ILE A 316 0.56 19.08 1.86
N LEU A 317 1.41 18.08 1.96
CA LEU A 317 2.48 18.02 2.94
C LEU A 317 3.81 18.36 2.26
N VAL A 318 4.58 19.24 2.89
CA VAL A 318 6.01 19.41 2.62
C VAL A 318 6.74 18.97 3.87
N GLU A 319 7.61 17.99 3.75
CA GLU A 319 8.32 17.42 4.90
C GLU A 319 9.79 17.19 4.62
N GLU A 320 10.55 17.10 5.70
CA GLU A 320 11.92 16.61 5.68
C GLU A 320 12.01 15.26 4.97
N PHE A 321 12.97 15.15 4.06
CA PHE A 321 13.33 13.88 3.45
C PHE A 321 14.28 13.12 4.38
N ALA A 322 13.75 12.10 5.05
CA ALA A 322 14.56 11.13 5.75
C ALA A 322 15.16 10.13 4.72
N PRO A 323 16.49 10.11 4.51
CA PRO A 323 17.10 9.14 3.62
C PRO A 323 16.82 7.72 4.13
N THR A 324 16.29 6.85 3.27
CA THR A 324 16.19 5.43 3.57
C THR A 324 17.60 4.84 3.51
N PHE A 325 18.05 4.24 4.61
CA PHE A 325 19.30 3.50 4.64
C PHE A 325 19.20 2.28 3.72
N ASP A 326 20.30 1.97 3.02
CA ASP A 326 20.45 0.64 2.44
C ASP A 326 20.40 -0.39 3.58
N PRO A 327 19.71 -1.54 3.44
CA PRO A 327 19.70 -2.58 4.47
C PRO A 327 21.10 -2.98 4.93
N HIS A 328 22.11 -2.91 4.05
CA HIS A 328 23.50 -3.15 4.40
C HIS A 328 24.15 -2.02 5.21
N ASP A 329 23.68 -0.79 5.10
CA ASP A 329 24.17 0.35 5.90
C ASP A 329 23.63 0.29 7.34
N VAL A 330 22.40 -0.20 7.55
CA VAL A 330 21.83 -0.49 8.88
C VAL A 330 22.60 -1.62 9.57
N LEU A 331 22.86 -2.73 8.86
CA LEU A 331 23.62 -3.87 9.40
C LEU A 331 25.09 -3.54 9.71
N ARG A 332 25.62 -2.45 9.15
CA ARG A 332 26.99 -1.97 9.37
C ARG A 332 27.08 -0.83 10.39
N GLY A 333 25.98 -0.44 11.04
CA GLY A 333 25.97 0.62 12.04
C GLY A 333 26.20 2.03 11.49
N ARG A 334 26.02 2.24 10.17
CA ARG A 334 26.15 3.57 9.55
C ARG A 334 24.93 4.45 9.75
N ASP A 335 23.79 3.83 10.06
CA ASP A 335 22.59 4.46 10.57
C ASP A 335 22.84 5.21 11.89
N LEU A 336 23.62 4.61 12.80
CA LEU A 336 24.00 5.24 14.08
C LEU A 336 24.91 6.45 13.90
N ALA A 337 25.83 6.40 12.93
CA ALA A 337 26.73 7.50 12.62
C ALA A 337 25.99 8.70 12.03
N LEU A 338 24.99 8.46 11.16
CA LEU A 338 24.16 9.53 10.61
C LEU A 338 23.15 10.05 11.64
N ALA A 339 22.58 9.17 12.47
CA ALA A 339 21.70 9.56 13.58
C ALA A 339 22.41 10.47 14.59
N ALA A 340 23.69 10.21 14.89
CA ALA A 340 24.51 11.08 15.74
C ALA A 340 24.81 12.45 15.10
N VAL A 341 24.84 12.54 13.77
CA VAL A 341 25.03 13.79 13.02
C VAL A 341 23.72 14.58 12.89
N LEU A 342 22.60 13.88 12.69
CA LEU A 342 21.27 14.47 12.52
C LEU A 342 20.59 14.82 13.85
N ASN A 343 21.00 14.17 14.94
CA ASN A 343 20.48 14.41 16.27
C ASN A 343 21.64 14.29 17.27
N PRO A 344 22.36 15.38 17.58
CA PRO A 344 23.42 15.35 18.58
C PRO A 344 22.79 15.09 19.94
N LEU A 345 22.70 13.82 20.32
CA LEU A 345 22.28 13.43 21.65
C LEU A 345 23.19 14.10 22.68
N SER A 346 22.64 14.37 23.86
CA SER A 346 23.41 14.86 25.00
C SER A 346 24.67 14.00 25.21
N VAL A 347 25.76 14.64 25.64
CA VAL A 347 27.12 14.06 25.75
C VAL A 347 27.14 12.67 26.40
N THR A 348 26.24 12.41 27.34
CA THR A 348 26.09 11.14 28.07
C THR A 348 25.55 9.96 27.25
N GLU A 349 24.82 10.20 26.16
CA GLU A 349 24.33 9.14 25.26
C GLU A 349 25.31 8.86 24.12
N SER A 350 26.07 9.87 23.69
CA SER A 350 27.14 9.72 22.70
C SER A 350 28.24 8.75 23.18
N GLU A 351 28.61 8.80 24.46
CA GLU A 351 29.56 7.86 25.08
C GLU A 351 29.04 6.41 25.06
N ARG A 352 27.75 6.20 25.36
CA ARG A 352 27.14 4.86 25.35
C ARG A 352 27.07 4.26 23.95
N VAL A 353 26.81 5.08 22.92
CA VAL A 353 26.82 4.65 21.52
C VAL A 353 28.25 4.34 21.07
N GLY A 354 29.24 5.14 21.49
CA GLY A 354 30.66 4.88 21.24
C GLY A 354 31.11 3.53 21.80
N ASP A 355 30.74 3.23 23.04
CA ASP A 355 31.09 1.96 23.69
C ASP A 355 30.41 0.75 23.03
N ALA A 356 29.15 0.89 22.61
CA ALA A 356 28.43 -0.15 21.88
C ALA A 356 29.07 -0.44 20.50
N LEU A 357 29.53 0.60 19.80
CA LEU A 357 30.20 0.46 18.51
C LEU A 357 31.55 -0.26 18.65
N VAL A 358 32.32 0.05 19.70
CA VAL A 358 33.59 -0.62 20.02
C VAL A 358 33.36 -2.10 20.37
N MET A 359 32.30 -2.40 21.11
CA MET A 359 31.88 -3.78 21.43
C MET A 359 31.52 -4.59 20.18
N LEU A 360 30.71 -4.02 19.27
CA LEU A 360 30.30 -4.68 18.03
C LEU A 360 31.49 -4.91 17.09
N GLN A 361 32.40 -3.94 16.98
CA GLN A 361 33.64 -4.10 16.20
C GLN A 361 34.54 -5.20 16.77
N LYS A 362 34.64 -5.31 18.10
CA LYS A 362 35.36 -6.41 18.77
C LYS A 362 34.72 -7.77 18.49
N GLN A 363 33.39 -7.88 18.57
CA GLN A 363 32.67 -9.13 18.26
C GLN A 363 32.85 -9.55 16.80
N ALA A 364 32.73 -8.62 15.85
CA ALA A 364 32.94 -8.90 14.43
C ALA A 364 34.37 -9.37 14.13
N LYS A 365 35.37 -8.80 14.82
CA LYS A 365 36.78 -9.22 14.70
C LYS A 365 36.99 -10.63 15.29
N LEU A 366 36.32 -10.94 16.39
CA LEU A 366 36.35 -12.26 17.03
C LEU A 366 35.72 -13.34 16.14
N GLU A 367 34.58 -13.05 15.50
CA GLU A 367 33.93 -13.98 14.58
C GLU A 367 34.77 -14.24 13.32
N ARG A 368 35.42 -13.21 12.76
CA ARG A 368 36.36 -13.38 11.64
C ARG A 368 37.55 -14.27 12.03
N ALA A 369 38.07 -14.12 13.24
CA ALA A 369 39.13 -14.98 13.75
C ALA A 369 38.66 -16.42 13.96
N ARG A 370 37.42 -16.64 14.42
CA ARG A 370 36.81 -17.98 14.57
C ARG A 370 36.58 -18.66 13.22
N ARG A 371 36.11 -17.94 12.19
CA ARG A 371 35.95 -18.48 10.83
C ARG A 371 37.28 -18.89 10.21
N ARG A 372 38.34 -18.10 10.41
CA ARG A 372 39.71 -18.43 9.95
C ARG A 372 40.38 -19.61 10.65
N ARG A 373 39.82 -20.09 11.77
CA ARG A 373 40.29 -21.31 12.46
C ARG A 373 39.48 -22.55 12.12
N ARG A 374 38.32 -22.38 11.47
CA ARG A 374 37.42 -23.47 11.04
C ARG A 374 37.64 -23.86 9.58
N ASN A 375 38.16 -22.95 8.77
CA ASN A 375 38.77 -23.23 7.46
C ASN A 375 40.27 -23.37 7.67
#